data_AF-A0A960AQZ9-F1
#
_entry.id   AF-A0A960AQZ9-F1
#
_cell.length_a   1.000
_cell.length_b   1.000
_cell.length_c   1.000
_cell.angle_alpha   90.00
_cell.angle_beta   90.00
_cell.angle_gamma   90.00
#
_symmetry.space_group_name_H-M   'P 1'
#
loop_
_entity.id
_entity.type
_entity.pdbx_description
1 polymer ?
#
loop_
_entity_poly.entity_id
_entity_poly.type
_entity_poly.pdbx_seq_one_letter_code
_entity_poly.pdbx_strand_id
1 'polypeptide(L)'
;RGDMSLVGPRPHPMDDVARYDDLAVRRLRARPGMTGLWQVRGRSDLSWEESVRLDLYYVENWSLSMDFVIMASTVTAVVGGRGAY
;
A
#
# COMPACT_ATOMS: atom_id res chain seq x y z
N ARG A 1 6.47 15.22 -10.70
CA ARG A 1 7.65 14.34 -10.95
C ARG A 1 8.37 14.16 -9.61
N GLY A 2 7.98 13.13 -8.86
CA GLY A 2 8.35 12.94 -7.45
C GLY A 2 7.17 12.58 -6.54
N ASP A 3 6.06 12.12 -7.12
CA ASP A 3 4.75 12.04 -6.46
C ASP A 3 4.54 10.71 -5.71
N MET A 4 5.50 9.77 -5.80
CA MET A 4 5.46 8.49 -5.10
C MET A 4 6.63 8.35 -4.12
N SER A 5 6.34 7.72 -2.98
CA SER A 5 7.29 7.22 -2.00
C SER A 5 7.81 5.83 -2.38
N LEU A 6 8.91 5.39 -1.77
CA LEU A 6 9.36 4.00 -1.88
C LEU A 6 8.38 3.05 -1.17
N VAL A 7 7.95 3.42 0.05
CA VAL A 7 6.95 2.70 0.84
C VAL A 7 5.75 3.62 1.09
N GLY A 8 4.54 3.10 0.89
CA GLY A 8 3.32 3.89 1.04
C GLY A 8 2.03 3.14 0.68
N PRO A 9 0.87 3.80 0.83
CA PRO A 9 -0.43 3.28 0.42
C PRO A 9 -0.50 2.98 -1.08
N ARG A 10 -1.46 2.13 -1.48
CA ARG A 10 -1.62 1.73 -2.88
C ARG A 10 -2.02 2.92 -3.77
N PRO A 11 -1.37 3.15 -4.92
CA PRO A 11 -1.90 4.07 -5.92
C PRO A 11 -3.21 3.50 -6.47
N HIS A 12 -4.33 4.20 -6.25
CA HIS A 12 -5.62 3.79 -6.83
C HIS A 12 -5.78 4.42 -8.21
N PRO A 13 -6.30 3.66 -9.20
CA PRO A 13 -6.74 4.23 -10.48
C PRO A 13 -7.84 5.27 -10.25
N MET A 14 -7.99 6.20 -11.18
CA MET A 14 -8.97 7.29 -11.07
C MET A 14 -10.41 6.78 -10.89
N ASP A 15 -10.74 5.62 -11.47
CA ASP A 15 -12.06 5.00 -11.36
C ASP A 15 -12.41 4.57 -9.92
N ASP A 16 -11.40 4.24 -9.11
CA ASP A 16 -11.57 3.88 -7.71
C ASP A 16 -11.79 5.12 -6.82
N VAL A 17 -11.44 6.31 -7.29
CA VAL A 17 -11.63 7.57 -6.54
C VAL A 17 -13.12 7.87 -6.33
N ALA A 18 -13.98 7.44 -7.25
CA ALA A 18 -15.44 7.57 -7.12
C ALA A 18 -16.02 6.77 -5.93
N ARG A 19 -15.26 5.80 -5.39
CA ARG A 19 -15.65 4.94 -4.27
C ARG A 19 -15.12 5.43 -2.93
N TYR A 20 -14.43 6.57 -2.90
CA TYR A 20 -13.84 7.08 -1.67
C TYR A 20 -14.93 7.57 -0.72
N ASP A 21 -14.85 7.09 0.51
CA ASP A 21 -15.52 7.66 1.66
C ASP A 21 -14.53 8.52 2.47
N ASP A 22 -15.01 9.14 3.56
CA ASP A 22 -14.18 9.96 4.46
C ASP A 22 -12.98 9.19 5.03
N LEU A 23 -13.08 7.87 5.12
CA LEU A 23 -12.01 6.99 5.57
C LEU A 23 -10.94 6.84 4.48
N ALA A 24 -11.33 6.51 3.25
CA ALA A 24 -10.42 6.40 2.11
C ALA A 24 -9.67 7.71 1.84
N VAL A 25 -10.29 8.87 2.07
CA VAL A 25 -9.62 10.19 1.92
C VAL A 25 -8.47 10.37 2.90
N ARG A 26 -8.55 9.82 4.13
CA ARG A 26 -7.48 9.94 5.13
C ARG A 26 -6.16 9.30 4.68
N ARG A 27 -6.23 8.31 3.79
CA ARG A 27 -5.03 7.67 3.23
C ARG A 27 -4.15 8.63 2.42
N LEU A 28 -4.75 9.69 1.88
CA LEU A 28 -4.06 10.72 1.09
C LEU A 28 -3.09 11.58 1.92
N ARG A 29 -3.06 11.39 3.25
CA ARG A 29 -2.06 12.00 4.14
C ARG A 29 -0.64 11.46 3.90
N ALA A 30 -0.52 10.26 3.34
CA ALA A 30 0.76 9.70 2.92
C ALA A 30 0.85 9.66 1.39
N ARG A 31 2.07 9.84 0.86
CA ARG A 31 2.32 9.70 -0.56
C ARG A 31 2.17 8.23 -0.98
N PRO A 32 1.54 7.94 -2.14
CA PRO A 32 1.46 6.57 -2.66
C PRO A 32 2.85 5.93 -2.76
N GLY A 33 2.95 4.64 -2.44
CA GLY A 33 4.21 3.89 -2.41
C GLY A 33 4.45 3.04 -3.66
N MET A 34 5.72 2.87 -4.04
CA MET A 34 6.14 1.82 -4.98
C MET A 34 5.87 0.42 -4.42
N THR A 35 6.06 0.25 -3.10
CA THR A 35 5.61 -0.91 -2.32
C THR A 35 4.84 -0.46 -1.09
N GLY A 36 4.15 -1.38 -0.43
CA GLY A 36 3.38 -1.11 0.76
C GLY A 36 2.87 -2.39 1.42
N LEU A 37 2.22 -2.24 2.57
CA LEU A 37 1.56 -3.34 3.26
C LEU A 37 0.62 -4.12 2.34
N TRP A 38 -0.11 -3.40 1.47
CA TRP A 38 -0.98 -3.98 0.45
C TRP A 38 -0.24 -4.96 -0.47
N GLN A 39 1.02 -4.69 -0.84
CA GLN A 39 1.79 -5.54 -1.76
C GLN A 39 2.28 -6.85 -1.12
N VAL A 40 2.47 -6.84 0.20
CA VAL A 40 2.96 -7.99 0.98
C VAL A 40 1.81 -8.85 1.51
N ARG A 41 0.63 -8.26 1.77
CA ARG A 41 -0.50 -8.92 2.45
C ARG A 41 -1.54 -9.53 1.51
N GLY A 42 -1.56 -9.19 0.22
CA GLY A 42 -2.53 -9.77 -0.73
C GLY A 42 -2.57 -9.15 -2.13
N ARG A 43 -1.94 -7.99 -2.35
CA ARG A 43 -1.86 -7.31 -3.66
C ARG A 43 -3.23 -7.02 -4.27
N SER A 44 -3.50 -7.63 -5.42
CA SER A 44 -4.74 -7.52 -6.18
C SER A 44 -5.85 -8.42 -5.65
N ASP A 45 -5.53 -9.37 -4.77
CA ASP A 45 -6.51 -10.31 -4.19
C ASP A 45 -7.29 -9.70 -3.01
N LEU A 46 -6.92 -8.49 -2.59
CA LEU A 46 -7.60 -7.76 -1.51
C LEU A 46 -8.91 -7.15 -2.02
N SER A 47 -9.99 -7.33 -1.27
CA SER A 47 -11.21 -6.56 -1.48
C SER A 47 -10.99 -5.06 -1.25
N TRP A 48 -11.90 -4.24 -1.75
CA TRP A 48 -11.86 -2.79 -1.54
C TRP A 48 -11.70 -2.41 -0.07
N GLU A 49 -12.56 -2.95 0.80
CA GLU A 49 -12.55 -2.64 2.23
C GLU A 49 -11.25 -3.08 2.91
N GLU A 50 -10.72 -4.26 2.55
CA GLU A 50 -9.45 -4.75 3.08
C GLU A 50 -8.28 -3.86 2.64
N SER A 51 -8.29 -3.41 1.39
CA SER A 51 -7.27 -2.51 0.85
C SER A 51 -7.26 -1.17 1.58
N VAL A 52 -8.44 -0.55 1.77
CA VAL A 52 -8.60 0.72 2.48
C VAL A 52 -8.17 0.56 3.95
N ARG A 53 -8.55 -0.54 4.59
CA ARG A 53 -8.16 -0.82 5.99
C ARG A 53 -6.65 -0.98 6.14
N LEU A 54 -5.98 -1.67 5.22
CA LEU A 54 -4.53 -1.82 5.23
C LEU A 54 -3.80 -0.50 5.00
N ASP A 55 -4.30 0.32 4.08
CA ASP A 55 -3.75 1.65 3.81
C ASP A 55 -3.91 2.58 5.02
N LEU A 56 -5.07 2.57 5.66
CA LEU A 56 -5.30 3.33 6.89
C LEU A 56 -4.40 2.88 8.02
N TYR A 57 -4.27 1.56 8.21
CA TYR A 57 -3.38 1.01 9.21
C TYR A 57 -1.94 1.47 9.00
N TYR A 58 -1.47 1.48 7.74
CA TYR A 58 -0.15 2.00 7.39
C TYR A 58 0.01 3.47 7.76
N VAL A 59 -0.96 4.31 7.40
CA VAL A 59 -0.92 5.76 7.64
C VAL A 59 -0.98 6.10 9.13
N GLU A 60 -1.82 5.39 9.89
CA GLU A 60 -2.01 5.62 11.33
C GLU A 60 -0.85 5.08 12.17
N ASN A 61 -0.21 3.99 11.75
CA ASN A 61 0.88 3.33 12.47
C ASN A 61 2.24 3.53 11.81
N TRP A 62 2.36 4.59 11.00
CA TRP A 62 3.57 4.83 10.22
C TRP A 62 4.81 4.92 11.13
N SER A 63 5.83 4.13 10.80
CA SER A 63 7.12 4.15 11.48
C SER A 63 8.21 3.66 10.53
N LEU A 64 9.43 4.15 10.73
CA LEU A 64 10.59 3.73 9.95
C LEU A 64 10.85 2.22 10.04
N SER A 65 10.60 1.62 11.21
CA SER A 65 10.74 0.16 11.40
C SER A 65 9.74 -0.62 10.55
N MET A 66 8.49 -0.16 10.44
CA MET A 66 7.49 -0.78 9.58
C MET A 66 7.90 -0.69 8.10
N ASP A 67 8.42 0.46 7.66
CA ASP A 67 8.93 0.61 6.29
C ASP A 67 10.06 -0.39 6.00
N PHE A 68 10.99 -0.60 6.94
CA PHE A 68 12.03 -1.63 6.82
C PHE A 68 11.46 -3.05 6.68
N VAL A 69 10.45 -3.40 7.48
CA VAL A 69 9.78 -4.70 7.39
C VAL A 69 9.09 -4.89 6.03
N ILE A 70 8.43 -3.85 5.52
CA ILE A 70 7.78 -3.89 4.20
C ILE A 70 8.81 -4.06 3.09
N MET A 71 9.93 -3.32 3.14
CA MET A 71 11.01 -3.45 2.18
C MET A 71 11.62 -4.86 2.20
N ALA A 72 11.97 -5.39 3.37
CA ALA A 72 12.50 -6.74 3.51
C ALA A 72 11.54 -7.81 2.99
N SER A 73 10.26 -7.68 3.31
CA SER A 73 9.22 -8.61 2.84
C SER A 73 9.02 -8.52 1.32
N THR A 74 9.15 -7.32 0.75
CA THR A 74 9.13 -7.11 -0.70
C THR A 74 10.30 -7.81 -1.39
N VAL A 75 11.52 -7.68 -0.85
CA VAL A 75 12.70 -8.38 -1.36
C VAL A 75 12.51 -9.89 -1.32
N THR A 76 12.01 -10.44 -0.20
CA THR A 76 11.70 -11.87 -0.08
C THR A 76 10.65 -12.32 -1.08
N ALA A 77 9.62 -11.53 -1.34
CA ALA A 77 8.58 -11.86 -2.33
C ALA A 77 9.13 -11.87 -3.77
N VAL A 78 10.01 -10.93 -4.11
CA VAL A 78 10.66 -10.85 -5.43
C VAL A 78 11.66 -11.99 -5.63
N VAL A 79 12.54 -12.23 -4.66
CA VAL A 79 13.55 -13.30 -4.73
C VAL A 79 12.91 -14.69 -4.66
N GLY A 80 11.84 -14.84 -3.87
CA GLY A 80 11.10 -16.10 -3.73
C GLY A 80 10.15 -16.43 -4.88
N GLY A 81 10.13 -15.64 -5.97
CA GLY A 81 9.30 -15.89 -7.16
C GLY A 81 7.78 -15.73 -6.96
N ARG A 82 7.32 -15.31 -5.77
CA ARG A 82 5.90 -15.00 -5.51
C ARG A 82 5.54 -13.63 -6.05
N GLY A 83 5.67 -13.46 -7.36
CA GLY A 83 5.26 -12.22 -8.00
C GLY A 83 5.22 -12.17 -9.51
N ALA A 84 5.53 -13.26 -10.20
CA ALA A 84 5.23 -13.42 -11.61
C ALA A 84 3.92 -14.23 -11.76
N TYR A 85 2.80 -13.53 -11.84
CA TYR A 85 1.62 -14.00 -12.56
C TYR A 85 1.25 -12.90 -13.56
#